data_AF-A0A2J6SJA3-F1
#
_entry.id   AF-A0A2J6SJA3-F1
#
_cell.length_a   1.000
_cell.length_b   1.000
_cell.length_c   1.000
_cell.angle_alpha   90.00
_cell.angle_beta   90.00
_cell.angle_gamma   90.00
#
_symmetry.space_group_name_H-M   'P 1'
#
loop_
_entity.id
_entity.type
_entity.pdbx_description
1 polymer ?
#
loop_
_entity_poly.entity_id
_entity_poly.type
_entity_poly.pdbx_seq_one_letter_code
_entity_poly.pdbx_strand_id
1 'polypeptide(L)' 'LLLRTRPSSTKPKPFLLYPEKFNSQVYKFDSWLPLIKAKLRVNSKAISNTTTQFYYVYLNLESYIQVIVLPQLSQAKDN' A
#
# COMPACT_ATOMS: atom_id res chain seq x y z
N LEU A 1 -22.78 36.27 24.18
CA LEU A 1 -22.65 34.81 23.93
C LEU A 1 -21.31 34.59 23.19
N LEU A 2 -20.26 34.11 23.86
CA LEU A 2 -18.95 33.86 23.24
C LEU A 2 -18.90 32.42 22.72
N LEU A 3 -18.99 32.25 21.40
CA LEU A 3 -18.87 30.94 20.74
C LEU A 3 -17.41 30.50 20.71
N ARG A 4 -17.04 29.61 21.64
CA ARG A 4 -15.75 28.93 21.68
C ARG A 4 -15.71 27.90 20.54
N THR A 5 -15.09 28.24 19.41
CA THR A 5 -14.82 27.28 18.34
C THR A 5 -13.77 26.28 18.83
N ARG A 6 -14.08 24.98 18.74
CA ARG A 6 -13.09 23.92 18.99
C ARG A 6 -11.98 24.08 17.96
N PRO A 7 -10.69 24.02 18.35
CA PRO A 7 -9.63 23.95 17.36
C PRO A 7 -9.83 22.67 16.56
N SER A 8 -10.23 22.85 15.29
CA SER A 8 -10.11 21.82 14.27
C SER A 8 -8.64 21.44 14.24
N SER A 9 -8.33 20.21 14.66
CA SER A 9 -6.97 19.67 14.55
C SER A 9 -6.63 19.56 13.07
N THR A 10 -6.06 20.62 12.51
CA THR A 10 -5.50 20.74 11.15
C THR A 10 -4.20 19.94 11.01
N LYS A 11 -4.13 18.75 11.59
CA LYS A 11 -3.02 17.85 11.33
C LYS A 11 -3.06 17.53 9.83
N PRO A 12 -2.00 17.84 9.07
CA PRO A 12 -1.94 17.50 7.66
C PRO A 12 -2.25 16.03 7.53
N LYS A 13 -3.19 15.69 6.65
CA LYS A 13 -3.47 14.29 6.33
C LYS A 13 -2.14 13.68 5.87
N PRO A 14 -1.61 12.65 6.53
CA PRO A 14 -0.31 12.11 6.17
C PRO A 14 -0.36 11.68 4.70
N PHE A 15 0.34 12.43 3.84
CA PHE A 15 0.43 12.13 2.42
C PHE A 15 1.80 11.51 2.18
N LEU A 16 1.84 10.19 2.11
CA LEU A 16 3.02 9.49 1.64
C LEU A 16 3.09 9.65 0.11
N LEU A 17 4.29 9.79 -0.45
CA LEU A 17 4.51 9.74 -1.90
C LEU A 17 4.06 8.38 -2.45
N TYR A 18 3.65 8.34 -3.72
CA TYR A 18 3.38 7.07 -4.37
C TYR A 18 4.70 6.31 -4.57
N PRO A 19 4.80 5.05 -4.09
CA PRO A 19 6.01 4.26 -4.30
C PRO A 19 6.25 4.03 -5.79
N GLU A 20 7.52 4.03 -6.21
CA GLU A 20 7.92 3.45 -7.49
C GLU A 20 7.50 1.98 -7.51
N LYS A 21 7.17 1.45 -8.69
CA LYS A 21 6.91 0.01 -8.81
C LYS A 21 8.17 -0.79 -8.50
N PHE A 22 8.00 -1.90 -7.80
CA PHE A 22 9.13 -2.79 -7.54
C PHE A 22 9.55 -3.48 -8.83
N ASN A 23 10.84 -3.40 -9.15
CA ASN A 23 11.44 -3.86 -10.39
C ASN A 23 12.52 -4.93 -10.13
N SER A 24 12.34 -5.77 -9.11
CA SER A 24 13.22 -6.89 -8.73
C SER A 24 14.64 -6.51 -8.34
N GLN A 25 14.96 -5.21 -8.24
CA GLN A 25 16.25 -4.75 -7.75
C GLN A 25 16.34 -4.98 -6.24
N VAL A 26 17.15 -5.95 -5.83
CA VAL A 26 17.31 -6.35 -4.42
C VAL A 26 17.64 -5.16 -3.53
N TYR A 27 18.54 -4.28 -3.96
CA TYR A 27 18.93 -3.08 -3.20
C TYR A 27 17.79 -2.06 -3.01
N LYS A 28 16.74 -2.10 -3.84
CA LYS A 28 15.53 -1.28 -3.66
C LYS A 28 14.50 -1.95 -2.76
N PHE A 29 14.61 -3.26 -2.50
CA PHE A 29 13.60 -3.98 -1.72
C PHE A 29 13.49 -3.44 -0.29
N ASP A 30 14.63 -3.14 0.33
CA ASP A 30 14.71 -2.66 1.72
C ASP A 30 14.11 -1.26 1.91
N SER A 31 14.03 -0.45 0.85
CA SER A 31 13.34 0.84 0.88
C SER A 31 11.88 0.74 0.42
N TRP A 32 11.61 -0.11 -0.57
CA TRP A 32 10.28 -0.29 -1.15
C TRP A 32 9.30 -0.96 -0.18
N LEU A 33 9.70 -2.06 0.47
CA LEU A 33 8.81 -2.83 1.34
C LEU A 33 8.31 -2.01 2.55
N PRO A 34 9.16 -1.27 3.29
CA PRO A 34 8.70 -0.38 4.36
C PRO A 34 7.74 0.71 3.85
N LEU A 35 7.98 1.28 2.66
CA LEU A 35 7.13 2.31 2.08
C LEU A 35 5.73 1.77 1.74
N ILE A 36 5.65 0.58 1.15
CA ILE A 36 4.38 -0.11 0.89
C ILE A 36 3.64 -0.41 2.19
N LYS A 37 4.33 -0.93 3.22
CA LYS A 37 3.75 -1.17 4.55
C LYS A 37 3.22 0.11 5.18
N ALA A 38 3.96 1.22 5.05
CA ALA A 38 3.53 2.53 5.56
C ALA A 38 2.29 3.04 4.82
N LYS A 39 2.24 2.91 3.50
CA LYS A 39 1.07 3.26 2.68
C LYS A 39 -0.18 2.48 3.06
N LEU A 40 -0.05 1.16 3.23
CA LEU A 40 -1.15 0.31 3.69
C LEU A 40 -1.68 0.74 5.06
N ARG A 41 -0.80 1.13 5.99
CA ARG A 41 -1.19 1.63 7.32
C ARG A 41 -1.93 2.98 7.25
N VAL A 42 -1.42 3.93 6.46
CA VAL A 42 -2.06 5.25 6.28
C VAL A 42 -3.42 5.11 5.58
N ASN A 43 -3.51 4.23 4.58
CA ASN A 43 -4.74 3.99 3.82
C ASN A 43 -5.60 2.86 4.41
N SER A 44 -5.34 2.42 5.64
CA SER A 44 -5.99 1.26 6.28
C SER A 44 -7.51 1.31 6.27
N LYS A 45 -8.11 2.51 6.31
CA LYS A 45 -9.57 2.69 6.21
C LYS A 45 -10.12 2.40 4.80
N ALA A 46 -9.34 2.66 3.75
CA ALA A 46 -9.71 2.42 2.35
C ALA A 46 -9.25 1.03 1.84
N ILE A 47 -8.19 0.49 2.41
CA ILE A 47 -7.56 -0.78 2.05
C ILE A 47 -7.67 -1.75 3.25
N SER A 48 -8.90 -1.94 3.73
CA SER A 48 -9.14 -2.60 5.02
C SER A 48 -9.10 -4.13 4.95
N ASN A 49 -9.53 -4.74 3.84
CA ASN A 49 -9.53 -6.19 3.68
C ASN A 49 -8.25 -6.70 3.02
N THR A 50 -7.92 -7.97 3.27
CA THR A 50 -6.70 -8.62 2.78
C THR A 50 -6.64 -8.68 1.24
N THR A 51 -7.77 -8.85 0.56
CA THR A 51 -7.86 -8.84 -0.91
C THR A 51 -7.45 -7.49 -1.50
N THR A 52 -7.96 -6.38 -0.95
CA THR A 52 -7.62 -5.03 -1.40
C THR A 52 -6.17 -4.71 -1.07
N GLN A 53 -5.64 -5.18 0.08
CA GLN A 53 -4.21 -5.05 0.41
C GLN A 53 -3.35 -5.83 -0.58
N PHE A 54 -3.75 -7.05 -0.95
CA PHE A 54 -3.08 -7.85 -1.96
C PHE A 54 -3.04 -7.11 -3.31
N TYR A 55 -4.19 -6.65 -3.83
CA TYR A 55 -4.23 -5.93 -5.10
C TYR A 55 -3.47 -4.62 -5.06
N TYR A 56 -3.44 -3.93 -3.93
CA TYR A 56 -2.59 -2.76 -3.75
C TYR A 56 -1.12 -3.12 -3.94
N VAL A 57 -0.63 -4.16 -3.27
CA VAL A 57 0.77 -4.60 -3.40
C VAL A 57 1.05 -5.06 -4.84
N TYR A 58 0.18 -5.89 -5.41
CA TYR A 58 0.31 -6.43 -6.77
C TYR A 58 0.41 -5.33 -7.84
N LEU A 59 -0.44 -4.30 -7.76
CA LEU A 59 -0.41 -3.17 -8.69
C LEU A 59 0.84 -2.28 -8.55
N ASN A 60 1.55 -2.37 -7.43
CA ASN A 60 2.84 -1.72 -7.21
C ASN A 60 4.04 -2.61 -7.59
N LEU A 61 3.83 -3.77 -8.22
CA LEU A 61 4.88 -4.56 -8.85
C LEU A 61 4.98 -4.20 -10.34
N GLU A 62 6.19 -4.30 -10.92
CA GLU A 62 6.38 -4.25 -12.36
C GLU A 62 5.66 -5.40 -13.08
N SER A 63 5.26 -5.17 -14.33
CA SER A 63 4.41 -6.10 -15.09
C SER A 63 5.02 -7.49 -15.23
N TYR A 64 6.33 -7.60 -15.44
CA TYR A 64 6.99 -8.90 -15.53
C TYR A 64 7.05 -9.66 -14.19
N ILE A 65 7.02 -8.94 -13.06
CA ILE A 65 6.94 -9.57 -11.72
C ILE A 65 5.52 -10.03 -11.45
N GLN A 66 4.52 -9.24 -11.83
CA GLN A 66 3.11 -9.60 -11.71
C GLN A 66 2.81 -10.96 -12.37
N VAL A 67 3.39 -11.21 -13.54
CA VAL A 67 3.25 -12.49 -14.28
C VAL A 67 3.77 -13.69 -13.48
N ILE A 68 4.76 -13.50 -12.60
CA ILE A 68 5.32 -14.57 -11.75
C ILE A 68 4.43 -14.86 -10.53
N VAL A 69 3.69 -13.85 -10.06
CA VAL A 69 2.81 -13.96 -8.88
C VAL A 69 1.48 -14.64 -9.22
N LEU A 70 0.93 -14.39 -10.41
CA LEU A 70 -0.38 -14.95 -10.80
C LEU A 70 -0.43 -16.50 -10.77
N PRO A 71 0.58 -17.25 -11.27
CA PRO A 71 0.60 -18.71 -11.15
C PRO A 71 0.56 -19.20 -9.70
N GLN A 72 1.26 -18.52 -8.78
CA GLN A 72 1.30 -18.88 -7.36
C GLN A 72 -0.08 -18.68 -6.70
N LEU A 73 -0.81 -17.63 -7.09
CA LEU A 73 -2.18 -17.42 -6.62
C LEU A 73 -3.14 -18.49 -7.13
N SER A 74 -3.04 -18.87 -8.40
CA SER A 74 -3.87 -19.93 -8.97
C SER A 74 -3.64 -21.25 -8.23
N GLN A 75 -2.38 -21.62 -7.99
CA GLN A 75 -2.04 -22.80 -7.18
C GLN A 75 -2.57 -22.73 -5.75
N ALA A 76 -2.52 -21.56 -5.10
CA ALA A 76 -3.01 -21.39 -3.74
C ALA A 76 -4.55 -21.44 -3.64
N LYS A 77 -5.28 -21.16 -4.73
CA LYS A 77 -6.75 -21.23 -4.78
C LYS A 77 -7.27 -22.66 -4.92
N ASP A 78 -6.49 -23.52 -5.59
CA ASP A 78 -6.86 -24.91 -5.89
C ASP A 78 -6.51 -25.88 -4.75
N ASN A 79 -5.94 -25.39 -3.64
CA ASN A 79 -5.65 -26.12 -2.40
C ASN A 79 -6.55 -25.66 -1.25
#